data_AF-A0A954NGB2-F1
#
_entry.id   AF-A0A954NGB2-F1
#
_cell.length_a   1.000
_cell.length_b   1.000
_cell.length_c   1.000
_cell.angle_alpha   90.00
_cell.angle_beta   90.00
_cell.angle_gamma   90.00
#
_symmetry.space_group_name_H-M   'P 1'
#
loop_
_entity.id
_entity.type
_entity.pdbx_description
1 polymer ?
#
loop_
_entity_poly.entity_id
_entity_poly.type
_entity_poly.pdbx_seq_one_letter_code
_entity_poly.pdbx_strand_id
1 'polypeptide(L)' 'SGAVLSGAVLSGAVLSGAVLSGAVLSGAVLTRVVLT' A
#
# COMPACT_ATOMS: atom_id res chain seq x y z
N SER A 1 -11.35 -7.66 3.99
CA SER A 1 -10.50 -7.63 5.20
C SER A 1 -9.51 -6.48 5.01
N GLY A 2 -9.38 -5.58 5.99
CA GLY A 2 -8.42 -4.47 5.91
C GLY A 2 -7.00 -4.96 6.18
N ALA A 3 -6.04 -4.54 5.35
CA ALA A 3 -4.62 -4.83 5.56
C ALA A 3 -3.99 -3.79 6.51
N VAL A 4 -3.13 -4.21 7.43
CA VAL A 4 -2.34 -3.28 8.26
C VAL A 4 -0.95 -3.17 7.64
N LEU A 5 -0.69 -2.02 7.00
CA LEU A 5 0.56 -1.68 6.30
C LEU A 5 1.25 -0.49 6.98
N SER A 6 0.95 -0.25 8.25
CA SER A 6 1.51 0.87 9.00
C SER A 6 3.04 0.77 9.05
N GLY A 7 3.74 1.82 8.61
CA GLY A 7 5.21 1.85 8.56
C GLY A 7 5.84 0.99 7.45
N ALA A 8 5.05 0.37 6.57
CA ALA A 8 5.60 -0.45 5.49
C ALA A 8 6.35 0.39 4.45
N VAL A 9 7.48 -0.12 3.96
CA VAL A 9 8.18 0.46 2.79
C VAL A 9 7.74 -0.30 1.54
N LEU A 10 6.93 0.35 0.71
CA LEU A 10 6.33 -0.22 -0.50
C LEU A 10 6.96 0.38 -1.76
N SER A 11 8.21 0.85 -1.66
CA SER A 11 8.88 1.52 -2.76
C SER A 11 9.00 0.62 -4.00
N GLY A 12 8.39 1.02 -5.11
CA GLY A 12 8.39 0.26 -6.36
C GLY A 12 7.42 -0.93 -6.41
N ALA A 13 6.54 -1.08 -5.41
CA ALA A 13 5.57 -2.16 -5.42
C ALA A 13 4.51 -1.98 -6.53
N VAL A 14 4.11 -3.08 -7.15
CA VAL A 14 2.95 -3.14 -8.03
C VAL A 14 1.73 -3.46 -7.18
N LEU A 15 0.84 -2.49 -7.02
CA LEU A 15 -0.41 -2.59 -6.26
C LEU A 15 -1.63 -2.66 -7.18
N SER A 16 -1.43 -2.83 -8.48
CA SER A 16 -2.47 -3.06 -9.47
C SER A 16 -3.41 -4.19 -9.04
N GLY A 17 -4.71 -3.87 -8.92
CA GLY A 17 -5.73 -4.81 -8.47
C GLY A 17 -5.76 -5.11 -6.96
N ALA A 18 -4.90 -4.47 -6.16
CA ALA A 18 -4.93 -4.66 -4.71
C ALA A 18 -6.20 -4.05 -4.10
N VAL A 19 -6.93 -4.84 -3.31
CA VAL A 19 -8.04 -4.33 -2.51
C VAL A 19 -7.47 -3.65 -1.27
N LEU A 20 -7.28 -2.34 -1.36
CA LEU A 20 -6.80 -1.50 -0.26
C LEU A 20 -7.93 -0.86 0.55
N SER A 21 -9.19 -1.21 0.28
CA SER A 21 -10.30 -0.66 1.06
C SER A 21 -10.21 -1.10 2.52
N GLY A 22 -10.25 -0.12 3.42
CA GLY A 22 -10.04 -0.34 4.85
C GLY A 22 -8.60 -0.69 5.25
N ALA A 23 -7.60 -0.53 4.36
CA ALA A 23 -6.21 -0.70 4.73
C ALA A 23 -5.72 0.46 5.62
N VAL A 24 -4.95 0.13 6.66
CA VAL A 24 -4.24 1.12 7.49
C VAL A 24 -2.86 1.34 6.90
N LEU A 25 -2.67 2.48 6.23
CA LEU A 25 -1.42 2.88 5.55
C LEU A 25 -0.65 3.97 6.32
N SER A 26 -1.00 4.24 7.57
CA SER A 26 -0.35 5.29 8.36
C SER A 26 1.17 5.08 8.43
N GLY A 27 1.95 6.10 8.03
CA GLY A 27 3.41 6.01 8.01
C GLY A 27 4.00 5.07 6.95
N ALA A 28 3.21 4.52 6.02
CA ALA A 28 3.74 3.75 4.91
C ALA A 28 4.49 4.65 3.92
N VAL A 29 5.62 4.16 3.40
CA VAL A 29 6.38 4.82 2.34
C VAL A 29 5.93 4.24 0.99
N LEU A 30 5.12 5.02 0.26
CA LEU A 30 4.53 4.65 -1.03
C LEU A 30 5.22 5.40 -2.19
N THR A 31 6.51 5.16 -2.38
CA THR A 31 7.28 5.79 -3.47
C THR A 31 7.28 4.92 -4.72
N ARG A 32 7.02 5.49 -5.90
CA ARG A 32 7.04 4.76 -7.19
C ARG A 32 6.12 3.51 -7.23
N VAL A 33 5.03 3.51 -6.47
CA VAL A 33 4.03 2.44 -6.57
C VAL A 33 3.24 2.55 -7.88
N VAL A 34 2.95 1.40 -8.48
CA VAL A 34 2.06 1.30 -9.65
C VAL A 34 0.67 0.91 -9.18
N LEU A 35 -0.33 1.75 -9.48
CA LEU A 35 -1.73 1.59 -9.04
C LEU A 35 -2.72 1.31 -10.19
N THR A 36 -2.24 1.30 -11.44
CA THR A 36 -3.08 1.17 -12.64
C THR A 36 -3.82 -0.15 -12.71
#